data_AF-A0A7X8YW18-F1
#
_entry.id   AF-A0A7X8YW18-F1
#
_cell.length_a   1.000
_cell.length_b   1.000
_cell.length_c   1.000
_cell.angle_alpha   90.00
_cell.angle_beta   90.00
_cell.angle_gamma   90.00
#
_symmetry.space_group_name_H-M   'P 1'
#
loop_
_entity.id
_entity.type
_entity.pdbx_description
1 polymer ?
#
loop_
_entity_poly.entity_id
_entity_poly.type
_entity_poly.pdbx_seq_one_letter_code
_entity_poly.pdbx_strand_id
1 'polypeptide(L)' 'DFWFEDLEEGTYSLTIEADGFASVNYDSLDTSTDVNLGEIGLGH' A
#
# COMPACT_ATOMS: atom_id res chain seq x y z
N ASP A 1 -11.37 -2.50 -0.64
CA ASP A 1 -10.83 -1.47 -1.54
C ASP A 1 -10.55 -0.22 -0.72
N PHE A 2 -9.38 0.38 -0.92
CA PHE A 2 -8.97 1.61 -0.24
C PHE A 2 -8.15 2.44 -1.22
N TRP A 3 -8.20 3.75 -1.06
CA TRP A 3 -7.53 4.70 -1.94
C TRP A 3 -7.09 5.91 -1.13
N PHE A 4 -5.82 6.31 -1.28
CA PHE A 4 -5.25 7.49 -0.63
C PHE A 4 -5.22 8.63 -1.66
N GLU A 5 -6.13 9.59 -1.52
CA GLU A 5 -6.29 10.73 -2.44
C GLU A 5 -5.42 11.91 -2.05
N ASP A 6 -5.12 12.76 -3.04
CA ASP A 6 -4.44 14.05 -2.86
C ASP A 6 -3.08 13.94 -2.16
N LEU A 7 -2.37 12.82 -2.37
CA LEU A 7 -0.97 12.71 -1.97
C LEU A 7 -0.09 13.60 -2.86
N GLU A 8 0.82 14.35 -2.25
CA GLU A 8 1.88 15.01 -3.02
C GLU A 8 2.74 13.95 -3.72
N GLU A 9 3.17 14.26 -4.95
CA GLU A 9 4.09 13.41 -5.72
C GLU A 9 5.36 13.15 -4.90
N GLY A 10 5.71 11.87 -4.72
CA GLY A 10 6.85 11.47 -3.92
C GLY A 10 7.00 9.95 -3.80
N THR A 11 7.92 9.54 -2.93
CA THR A 11 8.13 8.12 -2.61
C THR A 11 7.63 7.83 -1.21
N TYR A 12 6.74 6.84 -1.08
CA TYR A 12 6.12 6.47 0.19
C TYR A 12 6.32 5.00 0.52
N SER A 13 6.23 4.70 1.80
CA SER A 13 6.11 3.33 2.31
C SER A 13 4.68 3.06 2.77
N LEU A 14 4.14 1.89 2.44
CA LEU A 14 2.82 1.41 2.88
C LEU A 14 2.98 0.14 3.72
N THR A 15 2.41 0.16 4.92
CA THR A 15 2.30 -1.00 5.81
C THR A 15 0.82 -1.33 6.01
N ILE A 16 0.45 -2.59 5.82
CA ILE A 16 -0.92 -3.09 5.99
C ILE A 16 -0.90 -4.17 7.06
N GLU A 17 -1.74 -3.99 8.09
CA GLU A 17 -1.81 -4.88 9.25
C GLU A 17 -3.28 -5.20 9.57
N ALA A 18 -3.53 -6.46 9.91
CA ALA A 18 -4.82 -6.93 10.38
C ALA A 18 -4.60 -7.97 11.48
N ASP A 19 -5.45 -7.96 12.51
CA ASP A 19 -5.33 -8.89 13.63
C ASP A 19 -5.38 -10.35 13.16
N GLY A 20 -4.36 -11.11 13.56
CA GLY A 20 -4.22 -12.53 13.19
C GLY A 20 -3.58 -12.80 11.83
N PHE A 21 -3.13 -11.76 11.10
CA PHE A 21 -2.45 -11.87 9.82
C PHE A 21 -1.00 -11.35 9.88
N ALA A 22 -0.16 -11.78 8.94
CA ALA A 22 1.16 -11.22 8.78
C ALA A 22 1.09 -9.84 8.12
N SER A 23 1.91 -8.89 8.60
CA SER A 23 2.00 -7.56 8.01
C SER A 23 2.56 -7.62 6.59
N VAL A 24 1.98 -6.82 5.69
CA VAL A 24 2.49 -6.63 4.33
C VAL A 24 3.10 -5.23 4.24
N ASN A 25 4.33 -5.16 3.70
CA ASN A 25 5.09 -3.92 3.57
C ASN A 25 5.49 -3.66 2.12
N TYR A 26 5.34 -2.41 1.70
CA TYR A 26 5.86 -1.86 0.44
C TYR A 26 6.72 -0.65 0.79
N ASP A 27 8.02 -0.71 0.57
CA ASP A 27 8.94 0.30 1.09
C ASP A 27 9.16 1.50 0.15
N SER A 28 8.81 1.36 -1.14
CA SER A 28 9.10 2.37 -2.16
C SER A 28 8.03 2.39 -3.25
N LEU A 29 6.94 3.11 -2.97
CA LEU A 29 5.88 3.41 -3.93
C LEU A 29 6.10 4.82 -4.49
N ASP A 30 6.31 4.90 -5.80
CA ASP A 30 6.44 6.16 -6.54
C ASP A 30 5.05 6.65 -6.95
N THR A 31 4.64 7.82 -6.45
CA THR A 31 3.33 8.43 -6.70
C THR A 31 3.33 9.47 -7.83
N SER A 32 4.36 9.50 -8.68
CA SER A 32 4.35 10.32 -9.91
C SER A 32 3.22 9.95 -10.88
N THR A 33 2.66 8.76 -10.71
CA THR A 33 1.40 8.34 -11.30
C THR A 33 0.57 7.56 -10.28
N ASP A 34 -0.71 7.36 -10.57
CA ASP A 34 -1.58 6.45 -9.83
C ASP A 34 -0.94 5.06 -9.66
N VAL A 35 -0.85 4.59 -8.42
CA VAL A 35 -0.30 3.26 -8.09
C VAL A 35 -1.44 2.32 -7.73
N ASN A 36 -1.62 1.27 -8.54
CA ASN A 36 -2.56 0.19 -8.24
C ASN A 36 -1.80 -1.05 -7.78
N LEU A 37 -2.05 -1.50 -6.55
CA LEU A 37 -1.41 -2.67 -5.94
C LEU A 37 -2.16 -3.99 -6.18
N GLY A 38 -3.30 -3.94 -6.89
CA GLY A 38 -4.16 -5.09 -7.14
C GLY A 38 -4.79 -5.65 -5.86
N GLU A 39 -5.14 -6.94 -5.92
CA GLU A 39 -5.62 -7.69 -4.76
C GLU A 39 -4.45 -7.98 -3.81
N ILE A 40 -4.56 -7.51 -2.56
CA ILE A 40 -3.56 -7.77 -1.52
C ILE A 40 -4.08 -8.89 -0.62
N GLY A 41 -3.59 -10.10 -0.84
CA GLY A 41 -3.84 -11.23 0.05
C GLY A 41 -2.93 -11.19 1.26
N LEU A 42 -3.49 -11.13 2.48
CA LEU A 42 -2.70 -11.04 3.73
C LEU A 42 -2.11 -12.38 4.21
N GLY A 43 -2.19 -13.45 3.41
CA GLY A 43 -1.64 -14.78 3.71
C GLY A 43 -2.33 -15.49 4.89
N HIS A 44 -2.73 -16.74 4.70
CA HIS A 44 -3.16 -17.64 5.79
C HIS A 44 -2.26 -18.88 5.78
#